data_AF-A0A4R4QI20-F1
#
_entry.id   AF-A0A4R4QI20-F1
#
_cell.length_a   1.000
_cell.length_b   1.000
_cell.length_c   1.000
_cell.angle_alpha   90.00
_cell.angle_beta   90.00
_cell.angle_gamma   90.00
#
_symmetry.space_group_name_H-M   'P 1'
#
loop_
_entity.id
_entity.type
_entity.pdbx_description
1 polymer ?
#
loop_
_entity_poly.entity_id
_entity_poly.type
_entity_poly.pdbx_seq_one_letter_code
_entity_poly.pdbx_strand_id
1 'polypeptide(L)'
;MGEVNRLALVVSAAAVLLTGGCGGPPSSPSTGASEPVTSTALPTAASAAVGGSTITVAQEGQSPPNTLWYLRIEDTAAKPVLEQAYPGQPISVTRTLPPGAYRVVVWHRPCTGRCPTVGEDGLGPLGQVCGAKLDLTPGAKLQATAQIKADGGCAIKAAR
;
A
#
# COMPACT_ATOMS: atom_id res chain seq x y z
N MET A 1 24.40 -40.36 10.57
CA MET A 1 23.33 -40.63 11.55
C MET A 1 22.83 -39.27 12.01
N GLY A 2 21.55 -38.94 11.76
CA GLY A 2 21.00 -37.63 12.10
C GLY A 2 19.67 -37.35 11.39
N GLU A 3 18.60 -37.85 12.01
CA GLU A 3 17.16 -37.51 11.89
C GLU A 3 16.57 -36.94 10.59
N VAL A 4 15.74 -37.78 9.97
CA VAL A 4 14.71 -37.42 8.98
C VAL A 4 13.45 -36.94 9.70
N ASN A 5 13.22 -35.62 9.74
CA ASN A 5 11.99 -35.06 10.29
C ASN A 5 10.88 -35.12 9.24
N ARG A 6 10.00 -36.11 9.35
CA ARG A 6 8.77 -36.26 8.56
C ARG A 6 7.65 -35.51 9.29
N LEU A 7 7.31 -34.29 8.84
CA LEU A 7 6.06 -33.66 9.27
C LEU A 7 4.95 -33.92 8.25
N ALA A 8 3.85 -34.44 8.79
CA ALA A 8 2.73 -35.00 8.08
C ALA A 8 1.81 -33.93 7.44
N LEU A 9 1.28 -34.33 6.29
CA LEU A 9 0.17 -33.74 5.55
C LEU A 9 -1.08 -33.63 6.43
N VAL A 10 -1.73 -32.46 6.47
CA VAL A 10 -3.15 -32.37 6.83
C VAL A 10 -3.88 -31.67 5.68
N VAL A 11 -4.51 -32.49 4.84
CA VAL A 11 -5.42 -32.08 3.78
C VAL A 11 -6.79 -31.91 4.41
N SER A 12 -7.25 -30.67 4.58
CA SER A 12 -8.64 -30.38 4.93
C SER A 12 -9.36 -29.91 3.67
N ALA A 13 -10.03 -30.85 3.01
CA ALA A 13 -10.98 -30.58 1.94
C ALA A 13 -12.34 -30.21 2.57
N ALA A 14 -12.78 -28.98 2.37
CA ALA A 14 -14.17 -28.58 2.61
C ALA A 14 -14.78 -28.18 1.27
N ALA A 15 -15.55 -29.11 0.70
CA ALA A 15 -16.40 -28.88 -0.45
C ALA A 15 -17.72 -28.24 0.03
N VAL A 16 -18.08 -27.08 -0.53
CA VAL A 16 -19.45 -26.57 -0.48
C VAL A 16 -19.91 -26.27 -1.91
N LEU A 17 -20.83 -27.10 -2.38
CA LEU A 17 -21.63 -26.93 -3.58
C LEU A 17 -22.92 -26.20 -3.22
N LEU A 18 -23.18 -25.03 -3.81
CA LEU A 18 -24.51 -24.44 -3.90
C LEU A 18 -24.75 -23.88 -5.31
N THR A 19 -25.43 -24.70 -6.11
CA THR A 19 -26.52 -24.38 -7.07
C THR A 19 -26.89 -22.90 -7.21
N GLY A 20 -26.83 -22.28 -8.40
CA GLY A 20 -27.86 -22.34 -9.45
C GLY A 20 -28.66 -21.04 -9.48
N GLY A 21 -28.54 -20.17 -10.50
CA GLY A 21 -29.51 -20.02 -11.62
C GLY A 21 -29.80 -18.51 -11.83
N CYS A 22 -29.40 -17.91 -12.96
CA CYS A 22 -30.15 -17.67 -14.21
C CYS A 22 -31.26 -16.60 -14.13
N GLY A 23 -31.11 -15.54 -14.95
CA GLY A 23 -32.25 -14.85 -15.57
C GLY A 23 -32.34 -13.33 -15.34
N GLY A 24 -31.44 -12.54 -15.93
CA GLY A 24 -31.66 -11.10 -16.11
C GLY A 24 -32.14 -10.81 -17.54
N PRO A 25 -33.29 -10.13 -17.75
CA PRO A 25 -33.69 -9.66 -19.08
C PRO A 25 -32.90 -8.41 -19.52
N PRO A 26 -32.68 -8.23 -20.84
CA PRO A 26 -32.06 -7.02 -21.39
C PRO A 26 -33.11 -5.91 -21.58
N SER A 27 -32.83 -4.72 -21.05
CA SER A 27 -33.59 -3.51 -21.36
C SER A 27 -32.76 -2.60 -22.28
N SER A 28 -33.27 -2.47 -23.51
CA SER A 28 -32.82 -1.60 -24.60
C SER A 28 -33.05 -0.10 -24.32
N PRO A 29 -32.45 0.80 -25.12
CA PRO A 29 -32.15 2.18 -24.73
C PRO A 29 -33.32 3.15 -24.91
N SER A 30 -33.40 4.15 -24.03
CA SER A 30 -34.28 5.31 -24.22
C SER A 30 -33.47 6.52 -24.68
N THR A 31 -33.72 6.90 -25.93
CA THR A 31 -33.47 8.23 -26.49
C THR A 31 -34.46 9.23 -25.89
N GLY A 32 -33.96 10.30 -25.28
CA GLY A 32 -34.71 11.49 -24.87
C GLY A 32 -33.70 12.58 -24.54
N ALA A 33 -33.42 13.47 -25.48
CA ALA A 33 -33.98 14.82 -25.51
C ALA A 33 -33.30 15.76 -24.50
N SER A 34 -32.66 16.78 -25.06
CA SER A 34 -31.86 17.82 -24.44
C SER A 34 -32.65 18.66 -23.43
N GLU A 35 -32.07 18.88 -22.26
CA GLU A 35 -32.26 20.10 -21.48
C GLU A 35 -30.89 20.58 -20.96
N PRO A 36 -30.43 21.79 -21.30
CA PRO A 36 -29.29 22.39 -20.62
C PRO A 36 -29.76 22.86 -19.23
N VAL A 37 -29.72 21.98 -18.24
CA VAL A 37 -29.76 22.45 -16.85
C VAL A 37 -28.44 23.13 -16.54
N THR A 38 -28.48 24.46 -16.49
CA THR A 38 -27.47 25.31 -15.87
C THR A 38 -27.30 24.87 -14.41
N SER A 39 -26.45 23.87 -14.18
CA SER A 39 -25.89 23.60 -12.86
C SER A 39 -24.87 24.70 -12.58
N THR A 40 -25.38 25.81 -12.04
CA THR A 40 -24.60 26.72 -11.21
C THR A 40 -24.14 25.90 -10.00
N ALA A 41 -23.07 25.14 -10.16
CA ALA A 41 -22.33 24.59 -9.05
C ALA A 41 -21.76 25.78 -8.28
N LEU A 42 -22.43 26.15 -7.19
CA LEU A 42 -21.81 26.87 -6.10
C LEU A 42 -20.48 26.17 -5.81
N PRO A 43 -19.35 26.88 -5.64
CA PRO A 43 -18.18 26.28 -5.06
C PRO A 43 -18.60 25.79 -3.66
N THR A 44 -18.86 24.48 -3.54
CA THR A 44 -18.87 23.82 -2.24
C THR A 44 -17.47 24.06 -1.72
N ALA A 45 -17.39 24.97 -0.75
CA ALA A 45 -16.17 25.39 -0.12
C ALA A 45 -15.27 24.17 0.03
N ALA A 46 -14.13 24.21 -0.66
CA ALA A 46 -13.01 23.37 -0.30
C ALA A 46 -12.92 23.47 1.21
N SER A 47 -13.16 22.37 1.92
CA SER A 47 -12.84 22.30 3.33
C SER A 47 -11.36 22.65 3.39
N ALA A 48 -11.10 23.90 3.74
CA ALA A 48 -9.79 24.35 4.12
C ALA A 48 -9.40 23.38 5.22
N ALA A 49 -8.48 22.47 4.90
CA ALA A 49 -7.95 21.53 5.87
C ALA A 49 -7.33 22.39 6.97
N VAL A 50 -8.07 22.57 8.06
CA VAL A 50 -7.65 23.28 9.25
C VAL A 50 -6.43 22.53 9.76
N GLY A 51 -5.24 23.05 9.48
CA GLY A 51 -3.97 22.55 9.99
C GLY A 51 -3.65 21.10 9.64
N GLY A 52 -3.65 20.76 8.35
CA GLY A 52 -3.14 19.46 7.90
C GLY A 52 -1.69 19.25 8.36
N SER A 53 -1.44 18.13 9.02
CA SER A 53 -0.11 17.75 9.47
C SER A 53 0.60 16.96 8.38
N THR A 54 1.92 17.03 8.29
CA THR A 54 2.67 16.37 7.21
C THR A 54 3.51 15.22 7.73
N ILE A 55 3.46 14.09 7.04
CA ILE A 55 4.43 13.00 7.18
C ILE A 55 5.31 12.99 5.94
N THR A 56 6.62 13.08 6.13
CA THR A 56 7.63 12.86 5.09
C THR A 56 8.33 11.55 5.38
N VAL A 57 8.32 10.62 4.43
CA VAL A 57 9.07 9.37 4.52
C VAL A 57 10.16 9.35 3.46
N ALA A 58 11.41 9.35 3.90
CA ALA A 58 12.56 9.16 3.05
C ALA A 58 13.04 7.71 3.11
N GLN A 59 13.56 7.19 2.02
CA GLN A 59 14.28 5.93 1.99
C GLN A 59 15.76 6.18 1.66
N GLU A 60 16.63 5.56 2.44
CA GLU A 60 18.08 5.66 2.35
C GLU A 60 18.72 4.27 2.38
N GLY A 61 19.98 4.21 1.98
CA GLY A 61 20.77 2.98 1.94
C GLY A 61 20.78 2.33 0.57
N GLN A 62 21.31 1.10 0.52
CA GLN A 62 21.56 0.38 -0.73
C GLN A 62 20.62 -0.82 -0.81
N SER A 63 19.78 -0.86 -1.84
CA SER A 63 18.94 -2.02 -2.13
C SER A 63 19.79 -3.19 -2.64
N PRO A 64 19.41 -4.44 -2.32
CA PRO A 64 19.87 -5.59 -3.08
C PRO A 64 19.52 -5.44 -4.57
N PRO A 65 20.30 -6.05 -5.49
CA PRO A 65 19.95 -6.08 -6.90
C PRO A 65 18.63 -6.85 -7.12
N ASN A 66 17.96 -6.58 -8.24
CA ASN A 66 16.75 -7.29 -8.69
C ASN A 66 15.67 -7.39 -7.60
N THR A 67 15.43 -6.30 -6.89
CA THR A 67 14.47 -6.25 -5.79
C THR A 67 13.54 -5.07 -5.99
N LEU A 68 12.24 -5.31 -5.88
CA LEU A 68 11.22 -4.27 -5.88
C LEU A 68 10.85 -3.97 -4.43
N TRP A 69 11.02 -2.72 -4.02
CA TRP A 69 10.67 -2.24 -2.69
C TRP A 69 9.31 -1.57 -2.71
N TYR A 70 8.66 -1.58 -1.55
CA TYR A 70 7.36 -1.01 -1.34
C TYR A 70 7.39 -0.15 -0.08
N LEU A 71 6.71 0.98 -0.15
CA LEU A 71 6.47 1.87 0.98
C LEU A 71 4.97 2.08 1.09
N ARG A 72 4.44 1.85 2.30
CA ARG A 72 3.04 2.12 2.63
C ARG A 72 2.93 3.01 3.84
N ILE A 73 2.00 3.94 3.79
CA ILE A 73 1.47 4.63 4.96
C ILE A 73 0.05 4.10 5.15
N GLU A 74 -0.21 3.49 6.30
CA GLU A 74 -1.52 2.94 6.66
C GLU A 74 -2.09 3.66 7.88
N ASP A 75 -3.41 3.76 7.96
CA ASP A 75 -4.14 4.26 9.13
C ASP A 75 -4.26 3.18 10.22
N THR A 76 -4.98 3.49 11.30
CA THR A 76 -5.20 2.56 12.43
C THR A 76 -6.02 1.32 12.06
N ALA A 77 -6.77 1.35 10.96
CA ALA A 77 -7.52 0.21 10.43
C ALA A 77 -6.68 -0.62 9.42
N ALA A 78 -5.38 -0.34 9.31
CA ALA A 78 -4.47 -0.92 8.31
C ALA A 78 -4.90 -0.65 6.86
N LYS A 79 -5.71 0.40 6.64
CA LYS A 79 -6.09 0.82 5.29
C LYS A 79 -4.94 1.61 4.67
N PRO A 80 -4.50 1.29 3.45
CA PRO A 80 -3.48 2.07 2.76
C PRO A 80 -3.99 3.49 2.49
N VAL A 81 -3.25 4.48 2.99
CA VAL A 81 -3.43 5.89 2.65
C VAL A 81 -2.50 6.28 1.49
N LEU A 82 -1.32 5.66 1.46
CA LEU A 82 -0.37 5.71 0.36
C LEU A 82 0.27 4.33 0.24
N GLU A 83 0.41 3.81 -0.97
CA GLU A 83 1.28 2.68 -1.27
C GLU A 83 2.05 2.98 -2.55
N GLN A 84 3.36 2.75 -2.53
CA GLN A 84 4.24 3.05 -3.66
C GLN A 84 5.33 1.98 -3.79
N ALA A 85 5.44 1.41 -4.98
CA ALA A 85 6.55 0.55 -5.37
C ALA A 85 7.71 1.39 -5.95
N TYR A 86 8.95 0.97 -5.71
CA TYR A 86 10.15 1.64 -6.23
C TYR A 86 11.32 0.65 -6.37
N PRO A 87 12.21 0.83 -7.37
CA PRO A 87 13.27 -0.13 -7.70
C PRO A 87 14.50 -0.02 -6.79
N GLY A 88 14.30 0.27 -5.50
CA GLY A 88 15.37 0.37 -4.51
C GLY A 88 16.31 1.57 -4.65
N GLN A 89 15.95 2.55 -5.49
CA GLN A 89 16.60 3.87 -5.53
C GLN A 89 16.06 4.76 -4.41
N PRO A 90 16.85 5.70 -3.89
CA PRO A 90 16.39 6.65 -2.87
C PRO A 90 15.11 7.37 -3.31
N ILE A 91 14.11 7.37 -2.44
CA ILE A 91 12.85 8.09 -2.63
C ILE A 91 12.52 8.95 -1.43
N SER A 92 11.72 9.99 -1.63
CA SER A 92 11.11 10.77 -0.57
C SER A 92 9.66 11.05 -0.93
N VAL A 93 8.75 10.69 -0.03
CA VAL A 93 7.31 10.89 -0.20
C VAL A 93 6.77 11.74 0.93
N THR A 94 6.01 12.77 0.59
CA THR A 94 5.37 13.67 1.56
C THR A 94 3.86 13.57 1.43
N ARG A 95 3.17 13.42 2.56
CA ARG A 95 1.70 13.38 2.62
C ARG A 95 1.17 14.28 3.72
N THR A 96 0.19 15.10 3.38
CA THR A 96 -0.61 15.86 4.34
C THR A 96 -1.79 15.02 4.77
N LEU A 97 -1.90 14.77 6.07
CA LEU A 97 -2.88 13.88 6.67
C LEU A 97 -3.57 14.55 7.86
N PRO A 98 -4.81 14.16 8.19
CA PRO A 98 -5.43 14.57 9.43
C PRO A 98 -4.60 14.12 10.65
N PRO A 99 -4.67 14.83 11.78
CA PRO A 99 -4.07 14.37 13.02
C PRO A 99 -4.58 12.98 13.41
N GLY A 100 -3.70 12.12 13.91
CA GLY A 100 -4.04 10.72 14.22
C GLY A 100 -2.83 9.81 14.28
N ALA A 101 -3.08 8.53 14.51
CA ALA A 101 -2.05 7.50 14.52
C ALA A 101 -1.95 6.84 13.14
N TYR A 102 -0.72 6.69 12.67
CA TYR A 102 -0.38 6.07 11.39
C TYR A 102 0.73 5.05 11.57
N ARG A 103 0.89 4.18 10.58
CA ARG A 103 2.04 3.28 10.49
C ARG A 103 2.69 3.41 9.12
N VAL A 104 4.01 3.58 9.12
CA VAL A 104 4.82 3.46 7.92
C VAL A 104 5.32 2.03 7.87
N VAL A 105 5.15 1.37 6.72
CA VAL A 105 5.59 0.01 6.47
C VAL A 105 6.45 0.00 5.22
N VAL A 106 7.58 -0.68 5.28
CA VAL A 106 8.47 -0.89 4.13
C VAL A 106 8.76 -2.38 4.03
N TRP A 107 8.67 -2.91 2.82
CA TRP A 107 9.00 -4.29 2.52
C TRP A 107 9.57 -4.42 1.12
N HIS A 108 10.05 -5.60 0.78
CA HIS A 108 10.57 -5.88 -0.54
C HIS A 108 10.18 -7.25 -1.04
N ARG A 109 10.27 -7.43 -2.36
CA ARG A 109 10.16 -8.72 -3.03
C ARG A 109 11.31 -8.85 -4.04
N PRO A 110 12.10 -9.93 -3.99
CA PRO A 110 13.09 -10.20 -5.03
C PRO A 110 12.39 -10.52 -6.35
N CYS A 111 13.07 -10.33 -7.47
CA CYS A 111 12.54 -10.57 -8.81
C CYS A 111 13.46 -11.52 -9.57
N THR A 112 12.91 -12.39 -10.42
CA THR A 112 13.72 -13.21 -11.33
C THR A 112 14.07 -12.40 -12.57
N GLY A 113 15.24 -11.74 -12.57
CA GLY A 113 15.67 -10.87 -13.66
C GLY A 113 15.15 -9.44 -13.49
N ARG A 114 14.42 -8.92 -14.48
CA ARG A 114 13.86 -7.56 -14.42
C ARG A 114 12.58 -7.54 -13.59
N CYS A 115 12.52 -6.67 -12.59
CA CYS A 115 11.30 -6.50 -11.79
C CYS A 115 10.14 -5.98 -12.65
N PRO A 116 8.91 -6.50 -12.45
CA PRO A 116 7.73 -6.02 -13.13
C PRO A 116 7.45 -4.56 -12.76
N THR A 117 6.89 -3.81 -13.72
CA THR A 117 6.44 -2.43 -13.49
C THR A 117 4.95 -2.36 -13.14
N VAL A 118 4.21 -3.43 -13.41
CA VAL A 118 2.78 -3.59 -13.13
C VAL A 118 2.50 -5.05 -12.77
N GLY A 119 1.58 -5.27 -11.83
CA GLY A 119 1.20 -6.61 -11.36
C GLY A 119 2.28 -7.30 -10.52
N GLU A 120 1.98 -8.54 -10.12
CA GLU A 120 2.81 -9.32 -9.18
C GLU A 120 3.59 -10.46 -9.86
N ASP A 121 3.38 -10.68 -11.16
CA ASP A 121 4.02 -11.76 -11.91
C ASP A 121 5.54 -11.54 -12.01
N GLY A 122 6.31 -12.55 -11.60
CA GLY A 122 7.78 -12.48 -11.57
C GLY A 122 8.35 -11.92 -10.26
N LEU A 123 7.51 -11.55 -9.30
CA LEU A 123 7.94 -11.27 -7.93
C LEU A 123 8.06 -12.56 -7.12
N GLY A 124 9.22 -12.75 -6.50
CA GLY A 124 9.50 -13.80 -5.52
C GLY A 124 8.78 -13.56 -4.18
N PRO A 125 9.03 -14.39 -3.16
CA PRO A 125 8.32 -14.30 -1.88
C PRO A 125 8.52 -12.96 -1.18
N LEU A 126 7.65 -12.64 -0.22
CA LEU A 126 7.80 -11.47 0.63
C LEU A 126 9.13 -11.54 1.41
N GLY A 127 9.93 -10.50 1.30
CA GLY A 127 11.17 -10.32 2.05
C GLY A 127 10.93 -9.77 3.46
N GLN A 128 11.93 -9.07 4.00
CA GLN A 128 11.79 -8.45 5.31
C GLN A 128 10.74 -7.33 5.29
N VAL A 129 9.94 -7.26 6.34
CA VAL A 129 8.95 -6.20 6.57
C VAL A 129 9.34 -5.39 7.79
N CYS A 130 9.45 -4.08 7.63
CA CYS A 130 9.77 -3.14 8.69
C CYS A 130 8.65 -2.14 8.86
N GLY A 131 8.34 -1.78 10.11
CA GLY A 131 7.27 -0.85 10.40
C GLY A 131 7.60 0.07 11.56
N ALA A 132 7.11 1.30 11.50
CA ALA A 132 7.13 2.25 12.62
C ALA A 132 5.77 2.93 12.78
N LYS A 133 5.35 3.10 14.04
CA LYS A 133 4.15 3.88 14.39
C LYS A 133 4.51 5.35 14.48
N LEU A 134 3.63 6.20 13.97
CA LEU A 134 3.75 7.66 13.98
C LEU A 134 2.47 8.26 14.55
N ASP A 135 2.59 9.11 15.56
CA ASP A 135 1.48 9.88 16.12
C ASP A 135 1.56 11.31 15.61
N LEU A 136 0.65 11.66 14.71
CA LEU A 136 0.62 12.94 14.03
C LEU A 136 -0.28 13.90 14.81
N THR A 137 0.32 14.86 15.51
CA THR A 137 -0.43 15.92 16.22
C THR A 137 -0.82 17.06 15.27
N PRO A 138 -1.82 17.89 15.59
CA PRO A 138 -2.24 19.01 14.73
C PRO A 138 -1.09 19.96 14.37
N GLY A 139 -0.94 20.26 13.09
CA GLY A 139 0.12 21.13 12.55
C GLY A 139 1.54 20.52 12.56
N ALA A 140 1.71 19.27 13.02
CA ALA A 140 3.02 18.64 13.10
C ALA A 140 3.63 18.34 11.73
N LYS A 141 4.96 18.33 11.68
CA LYS A 141 5.74 17.82 10.56
C LYS A 141 6.59 16.67 11.07
N LEU A 142 6.22 15.45 10.74
CA LEU A 142 6.98 14.26 11.10
C LEU A 142 7.83 13.80 9.94
N GLN A 143 9.04 13.34 10.26
CA GLN A 143 9.93 12.74 9.29
C GLN A 143 10.24 11.30 9.70
N ALA A 144 10.13 10.37 8.77
CA ALA A 144 10.55 8.98 8.96
C ALA A 144 11.58 8.62 7.90
N THR A 145 12.62 7.90 8.30
CA THR A 145 13.65 7.39 7.40
C THR A 145 13.63 5.88 7.43
N ALA A 146 13.30 5.28 6.29
CA ALA A 146 13.47 3.86 6.03
C ALA A 146 14.91 3.60 5.60
N GLN A 147 15.68 2.92 6.44
CA GLN A 147 17.03 2.46 6.12
C GLN A 147 16.94 1.06 5.53
N ILE A 148 17.39 0.89 4.30
CA ILE A 148 17.52 -0.43 3.67
C ILE A 148 18.99 -0.82 3.55
N LYS A 149 19.25 -2.11 3.58
CA LYS A 149 20.58 -2.70 3.52
C LYS A 149 20.72 -3.60 2.30
N ALA A 150 21.97 -3.77 1.85
CA ALA A 150 22.29 -4.56 0.67
C ALA A 150 21.97 -6.06 0.82
N ASP A 151 21.75 -6.54 2.05
CA ASP A 151 21.31 -7.90 2.37
C ASP A 151 19.77 -8.06 2.37
N GLY A 152 19.01 -6.98 2.10
CA GLY A 152 17.55 -6.95 2.17
C GLY A 152 17.03 -6.54 3.54
N GLY A 153 17.92 -6.30 4.51
CA GLY A 153 17.53 -5.79 5.81
C GLY A 153 16.88 -4.42 5.74
N CYS A 154 15.91 -4.15 6.61
CA CYS A 154 15.34 -2.82 6.75
C CYS A 154 15.20 -2.37 8.21
N ALA A 155 15.06 -1.07 8.42
CA ALA A 155 14.66 -0.45 9.68
C ALA A 155 13.97 0.89 9.39
N ILE A 156 13.08 1.34 10.27
CA ILE A 156 12.47 2.67 10.15
C ILE A 156 12.77 3.47 11.41
N LYS A 157 13.28 4.68 11.24
CA LYS A 157 13.51 5.65 12.31
C LYS A 157 12.56 6.82 12.13
N ALA A 158 11.85 7.20 13.19
CA ALA A 158 10.97 8.36 13.19
C ALA A 158 11.61 9.49 13.99
N ALA A 159 11.60 10.70 13.43
CA ALA A 159 11.97 11.93 14.09
C ALA A 159 10.73 12.84 14.20
N ARG A 160 10.59 13.49 15.35
CA ARG A 160 9.54 14.48 15.64
C ARG A 160 10.15 15.88 15.67
#